data_AF-A0A966G0J2-F1
#
_entry.id   AF-A0A966G0J2-F1
#
_cell.length_a   1.000
_cell.length_b   1.000
_cell.length_c   1.000
_cell.angle_alpha   90.00
_cell.angle_beta   90.00
_cell.angle_gamma   90.00
#
_symmetry.space_group_name_H-M   'P 1'
#
loop_
_entity.id
_entity.type
_entity.pdbx_description
1 polymer ?
#
loop_
_entity_poly.entity_id
_entity_poly.type
_entity_poly.pdbx_seq_one_letter_code
_entity_poly.pdbx_strand_id
1 'polypeptide(L)' 'EKIIFCLQQGTELGWLIDPSAKSVTVFQTGLPKVHIATAGNNQPLAVIKGLESWLISAVDIFAWLKV' A
#
# COMPACT_ATOMS: atom_id res chain seq x y z
N GLU A 1 9.71 9.28 -7.47
CA GLU A 1 10.17 9.15 -8.87
C GLU A 1 10.05 7.73 -9.41
N LYS A 2 10.74 6.73 -8.84
CA LYS A 2 10.74 5.35 -9.37
C LYS A 2 9.35 4.72 -9.53
N ILE A 3 8.46 4.83 -8.53
CA ILE A 3 7.10 4.26 -8.62
C ILE A 3 6.31 4.90 -9.77
N ILE A 4 6.38 6.23 -9.92
CA ILE A 4 5.69 6.95 -11.00
C ILE A 4 6.22 6.52 -12.37
N PHE A 5 7.54 6.39 -12.51
CA PHE A 5 8.14 5.85 -13.72
C PHE A 5 7.62 4.44 -14.05
N CYS A 6 7.59 3.53 -13.07
CA CYS A 6 7.07 2.17 -13.27
C CYS A 6 5.60 2.16 -13.73
N LEU A 7 4.76 3.02 -13.15
CA LEU A 7 3.35 3.15 -13.56
C LEU A 7 3.24 3.61 -15.02
N GLN A 8 4.09 4.54 -15.45
CA GLN A 8 4.15 4.99 -16.86
C GLN A 8 4.62 3.87 -17.82
N GLN A 9 5.33 2.86 -17.31
CA GLN A 9 5.78 1.68 -18.08
C GLN A 9 4.82 0.49 -17.98
N GLY A 10 3.60 0.69 -17.46
CA GLY A 10 2.56 -0.35 -17.42
C GLY A 10 2.49 -1.16 -16.12
N THR A 11 3.21 -0.75 -15.07
CA THR A 11 2.93 -1.29 -13.72
C THR A 11 1.52 -0.86 -13.29
N GLU A 12 0.72 -1.80 -12.78
CA GLU A 12 -0.67 -1.54 -12.41
C GLU A 12 -0.83 -0.90 -11.01
N LEU A 13 0.08 -1.23 -10.09
CA LEU A 13 -0.01 -0.85 -8.69
C LEU A 13 1.40 -0.72 -8.08
N GLY A 14 1.60 0.30 -7.24
CA GLY A 14 2.78 0.44 -6.41
C GLY A 14 2.42 0.78 -4.97
N TRP A 15 3.06 0.12 -4.00
CA TRP A 15 2.99 0.50 -2.59
C TRP A 15 4.30 1.15 -2.18
N LEU A 16 4.23 2.34 -1.58
CA LEU A 16 5.34 2.95 -0.84
C LEU A 16 5.07 2.76 0.64
N ILE A 17 5.89 1.95 1.29
CA ILE A 17 5.79 1.68 2.72
C ILE A 17 6.80 2.59 3.44
N ASP A 18 6.31 3.43 4.35
CA ASP A 18 7.13 4.26 5.23
C ASP A 18 7.03 3.71 6.67
N PRO A 19 8.06 3.01 7.17
CA PRO A 19 8.09 2.48 8.52
C PRO A 19 8.10 3.54 9.62
N SER A 20 8.74 4.68 9.39
CA SER A 20 8.82 5.76 10.38
C SER A 20 7.47 6.43 10.60
N ALA A 21 6.72 6.64 9.52
CA ALA A 21 5.37 7.20 9.56
C ALA A 21 4.27 6.14 9.80
N LYS A 22 4.62 4.84 9.81
CA LYS A 22 3.68 3.71 9.83
C LYS A 22 2.57 3.88 8.78
N SER A 23 2.95 4.21 7.55
CA SER A 23 2.01 4.46 6.47
C SER A 23 2.34 3.68 5.20
N VAL A 24 1.30 3.37 4.43
CA VAL A 24 1.40 2.79 3.10
C VAL A 24 0.70 3.73 2.12
N THR A 25 1.46 4.28 1.18
CA THR A 25 0.90 5.06 0.07
C THR A 25 0.72 4.14 -1.13
N VAL A 26 -0.53 4.02 -1.57
CA VAL A 26 -0.93 3.22 -2.72
C VAL A 26 -0.99 4.11 -3.96
N PHE A 27 -0.21 3.76 -4.96
CA PHE A 27 -0.18 4.38 -6.27
C PHE A 27 -0.82 3.43 -7.29
N GLN A 28 -1.77 3.96 -8.06
CA GLN A 28 -2.45 3.32 -9.18
C GLN A 28 -2.88 4.43 -10.15
N THR A 29 -3.67 4.11 -11.17
CA THR A 29 -4.28 5.14 -12.03
C THR A 29 -5.08 6.14 -11.19
N GLY A 30 -4.68 7.41 -11.20
CA GLY A 30 -5.32 8.49 -10.44
C GLY A 30 -4.47 9.03 -9.30
N LEU A 31 -5.12 9.62 -8.29
CA LEU A 31 -4.43 10.19 -7.13
C LEU A 31 -3.96 9.09 -6.17
N PRO A 32 -2.73 9.20 -5.63
CA PRO A 32 -2.25 8.29 -4.59
C PRO A 32 -3.14 8.35 -3.34
N LYS A 33 -3.31 7.20 -2.67
CA LYS A 33 -4.06 7.11 -1.41
C LYS A 33 -3.13 6.70 -0.29
N VAL A 34 -3.19 7.41 0.84
CA VAL A 34 -2.36 7.12 2.02
C VAL A 34 -3.18 6.35 3.04
N HIS A 35 -2.62 5.25 3.54
CA HIS A 35 -3.19 4.44 4.61
C HIS A 35 -2.25 4.48 5.81
N ILE A 36 -2.74 5.02 6.94
CA ILE A 36 -1.98 5.08 8.19
C ILE A 36 -2.40 3.88 9.06
N ALA A 37 -1.41 3.16 9.59
CA ALA A 37 -1.63 2.04 10.50
C ALA A 37 -1.96 2.52 11.91
N THR A 38 -3.22 2.88 12.06
CA THR A 38 -3.84 3.23 13.35
C THR A 38 -4.71 2.07 13.82
N ALA A 39 -4.73 1.80 15.12
CA ALA A 39 -5.57 0.74 15.69
C ALA A 39 -7.04 0.92 15.26
N GLY A 40 -7.64 -0.15 14.72
CA GLY A 40 -9.01 -0.15 14.19
C GLY A 40 -9.14 0.27 12.73
N ASN A 41 -8.09 0.81 12.10
CA ASN A 41 -8.08 1.09 10.67
C ASN A 41 -7.63 -0.15 9.86
N ASN A 42 -8.53 -1.12 9.77
CA ASN A 42 -8.30 -2.37 9.05
C ASN A 42 -8.75 -2.30 7.59
N GLN A 43 -8.76 -1.10 6.99
CA GLN A 43 -9.15 -0.95 5.59
C GLN A 43 -8.14 -1.71 4.71
N PRO A 44 -8.61 -2.66 3.86
CA PRO A 44 -7.74 -3.36 2.94
C PRO A 44 -7.08 -2.40 1.96
N LEU A 45 -5.81 -2.63 1.68
CA LEU A 45 -5.07 -1.95 0.64
C LEU A 45 -5.52 -2.45 -0.73
N ALA A 46 -5.48 -1.58 -1.74
CA ALA A 46 -5.71 -2.04 -3.10
C ALA A 46 -4.59 -2.99 -3.52
N VAL A 47 -4.96 -4.11 -4.13
CA VAL A 47 -4.06 -5.17 -4.61
C VAL A 47 -4.21 -5.31 -6.13
N ILE A 48 -3.23 -5.93 -6.78
CA ILE A 48 -3.30 -6.21 -8.22
C ILE A 48 -4.39 -7.25 -8.52
N LYS A 49 -4.86 -7.27 -9.76
CA LYS A 49 -5.82 -8.26 -10.24
C LYS A 49 -5.27 -9.68 -10.07
N GLY A 50 -6.09 -10.61 -9.59
CA GLY A 50 -5.71 -11.99 -9.27
C GLY A 50 -5.27 -12.21 -7.81
N LEU A 51 -5.10 -11.14 -7.01
CA LEU A 51 -4.81 -11.23 -5.57
C LEU A 51 -5.95 -10.69 -4.70
N GLU A 52 -7.18 -10.60 -5.20
CA GLU A 52 -8.31 -9.96 -4.51
C GLU A 52 -8.69 -10.63 -3.18
N SER A 53 -8.26 -11.87 -2.95
CA SER A 53 -8.42 -12.57 -1.68
C SER A 53 -7.48 -12.07 -0.58
N TRP A 54 -6.46 -11.27 -0.92
CA TRP A 54 -5.51 -10.69 0.02
C TRP A 54 -6.13 -9.46 0.67
N LEU A 55 -6.82 -9.67 1.79
CA LEU A 55 -7.40 -8.61 2.61
C LEU A 55 -6.36 -8.00 3.57
N ILE A 56 -5.24 -7.52 3.02
CA ILE A 56 -4.12 -6.98 3.80
C ILE A 56 -4.33 -5.48 4.03
N SER A 57 -4.32 -5.04 5.28
CA SER A 57 -4.36 -3.63 5.67
C SER A 57 -2.96 -3.09 5.99
N ALA A 58 -2.86 -1.76 6.17
CA ALA A 58 -1.62 -1.16 6.68
C ALA A 58 -1.26 -1.68 8.09
N VAL A 59 -2.26 -1.91 8.95
CA VAL A 59 -2.06 -2.45 10.30
C VAL A 59 -1.38 -3.82 10.24
N ASP A 60 -1.82 -4.69 9.34
CA ASP A 60 -1.25 -6.04 9.17
C ASP A 60 0.22 -5.97 8.75
N ILE A 61 0.56 -5.10 7.79
CA ILE A 61 1.94 -4.93 7.30
C ILE A 61 2.88 -4.53 8.44
N PHE A 62 2.48 -3.56 9.27
CA PHE A 62 3.34 -3.09 10.35
C PHE A 62 3.34 -4.01 11.57
N ALA A 63 2.35 -4.89 11.72
CA ALA A 63 2.39 -5.97 12.71
C ALA A 63 3.48 -7.02 12.40
N TRP A 64 3.97 -7.11 11.15
CA TRP A 64 5.06 -8.01 10.78
C TRP A 64 6.45 -7.49 11.17
N LEU A 65 6.59 -6.19 11.43
CA LEU A 65 7.86 -5.64 11.88
C LEU A 65 8.14 -6.13 13.30
N LYS A 66 9.24 -6.88 13.45
CA LYS A 66 9.82 -7.15 14.78
C LYS A 66 10.49 -5.87 15.25
N VAL A 67 9.94 -5.26 16.29
CA VAL A 67 10.56 -4.15 17.02
C VAL A 67 11.43 -4.71 18.13
#